data_AF-A0A1F7B3M3-F1
#
_entry.id   AF-A0A1F7B3M3-F1
#
_cell.length_a   1.000
_cell.length_b   1.000
_cell.length_c   1.000
_cell.angle_alpha   90.00
_cell.angle_beta   90.00
_cell.angle_gamma   90.00
#
_symmetry.space_group_name_H-M   'P 1'
#
loop_
_entity.id
_entity.type
_entity.pdbx_description
1 polymer ?
#
loop_
_entity_poly.entity_id
_entity_poly.type
_entity_poly.pdbx_seq_one_letter_code
_entity_poly.pdbx_strand_id
1 'polypeptide(L)'
;MKKILLIIFLFLYPLSFILSSCATSFEPEIEKEMQTISGTLKYIGAVAYKDSHYFMESREDESIIYVLSEYIDLAKYKGEKVSVTGYYIQKNDANGEKAVFEIEGIQIIESEEENQNENTEEIDFSEQKFEYLNANLGIKFKFLGTWVIKNELNDNVVLRYENFIKEENENLISLPSIKIALLEETLELTENSEPNEEGQTANLFSDLYQWAETKYPSSALYENKIGPDALQSVRINFSDSKTIFYIKRNTNIYSIEFATSINENFAVAKTDFLNLINNFQFIAITKDAKSQITQISGPETEIQTETELQNSESNDEIITQNVSDTQNETEIAPQPVQNNNPSQNETEIKTESEPESSLDKGEAEDLEGYAYFESSPYKFGMQYPKNWYYANIGNASYGFNDTEIADDNSNVLIILQIIDGTIEEYKSMTKISDEEVVMYAERSSNQVYKISGHGKFKEYIEVMINSIRNLLVSP
;
A
#
# COMPACT_ATOMS: atom_id res chain seq x y z
N MET A 1 54.53 73.49 2.06
CA MET A 1 54.36 72.46 1.01
C MET A 1 54.21 71.05 1.61
N LYS A 2 53.12 70.77 2.34
CA LYS A 2 52.86 69.44 2.95
C LYS A 2 51.36 69.03 2.95
N LYS A 3 50.50 69.77 2.25
CA LYS A 3 49.04 69.52 2.23
C LYS A 3 48.45 69.09 0.87
N ILE A 4 49.30 68.91 -0.15
CA ILE A 4 48.85 68.54 -1.51
C ILE A 4 49.06 67.03 -1.80
N LEU A 5 49.84 66.31 -0.98
CA LEU A 5 50.11 64.88 -1.22
C LEU A 5 49.03 63.91 -0.69
N LEU A 6 48.07 64.38 0.12
CA LEU A 6 47.07 63.51 0.74
C LEU A 6 45.76 63.39 -0.08
N ILE A 7 45.55 64.26 -1.06
CA ILE A 7 44.30 64.29 -1.85
C ILE A 7 44.38 63.38 -3.09
N ILE A 8 45.59 63.03 -3.55
CA ILE A 8 45.78 62.14 -4.70
C ILE A 8 45.61 60.66 -4.31
N PHE A 9 45.84 60.29 -3.04
CA PHE A 9 45.68 58.91 -2.58
C PHE A 9 44.23 58.52 -2.26
N LEU A 10 43.34 59.50 -2.06
CA LEU A 10 41.92 59.25 -1.75
C LEU A 10 41.03 59.16 -3.00
N PHE A 11 41.52 59.60 -4.16
CA PHE A 11 40.78 59.54 -5.43
C PHE A 11 41.13 58.32 -6.31
N LEU A 12 42.08 57.48 -5.89
CA LEU A 12 42.45 56.25 -6.60
C LEU A 12 41.82 54.97 -6.03
N TYR A 13 41.00 55.06 -4.98
CA TYR A 13 40.38 53.89 -4.35
C TYR A 13 38.96 53.50 -4.80
N PRO A 14 38.17 54.30 -5.56
CA PRO A 14 36.87 53.80 -6.04
C PRO A 14 36.92 53.11 -7.42
N LEU A 15 38.08 53.03 -8.10
CA LEU A 15 38.18 52.42 -9.43
C LEU A 15 38.54 50.92 -9.43
N SER A 16 38.60 50.29 -8.26
CA SER A 16 38.91 48.85 -8.12
C SER A 16 37.67 47.97 -7.92
N PHE A 17 36.47 48.55 -7.86
CA PHE A 17 35.23 47.85 -7.51
C PHE A 17 34.22 47.68 -8.66
N ILE A 18 34.61 47.95 -9.92
CA ILE A 18 33.77 47.69 -11.11
C ILE A 18 34.34 46.53 -11.96
N LEU A 19 35.32 45.79 -11.44
CA LEU A 19 35.71 44.48 -11.98
C LEU A 19 35.24 43.35 -11.08
N SER A 20 34.07 43.51 -10.44
CA SER A 20 33.26 42.37 -9.99
C SER A 20 32.77 41.62 -11.22
N SER A 21 33.67 40.80 -11.76
CA SER A 21 33.40 39.40 -11.99
C SER A 21 31.95 39.09 -12.40
N CYS A 22 31.64 39.29 -13.68
CA CYS A 22 31.15 38.15 -14.46
C CYS A 22 32.22 37.04 -14.37
N ALA A 23 32.32 36.42 -13.19
CA ALA A 23 32.70 35.03 -13.16
C ALA A 23 31.47 34.36 -13.77
N THR A 24 31.45 34.25 -15.10
CA THR A 24 30.89 33.05 -15.72
C THR A 24 31.47 31.93 -14.89
N SER A 25 30.66 31.40 -13.98
CA SER A 25 30.90 30.09 -13.42
C SER A 25 30.96 29.20 -14.64
N PHE A 26 32.17 29.01 -15.15
CA PHE A 26 32.50 27.80 -15.86
C PHE A 26 32.30 26.73 -14.81
N GLU A 27 31.04 26.30 -14.67
CA GLU A 27 30.78 24.94 -14.23
C GLU A 27 31.69 24.12 -15.14
N PRO A 28 32.71 23.46 -14.59
CA PRO A 28 33.55 22.61 -15.41
C PRO A 28 32.58 21.70 -16.15
N GLU A 29 32.63 21.75 -17.48
CA GLU A 29 31.86 20.84 -18.32
C GLU A 29 32.37 19.46 -17.95
N ILE A 30 31.65 18.79 -17.04
CA ILE A 30 31.97 17.44 -16.63
C ILE A 30 31.78 16.63 -17.90
N GLU A 31 32.89 16.16 -18.46
CA GLU A 31 32.88 15.37 -19.67
C GLU A 31 31.99 14.14 -19.41
N LYS A 32 30.80 14.16 -20.01
CA LYS A 32 29.80 13.10 -19.87
C LYS A 32 30.31 11.89 -20.66
N GLU A 33 30.97 10.96 -19.97
CA GLU A 33 31.36 9.70 -20.58
C GLU A 33 30.13 8.79 -20.70
N MET A 34 29.72 8.52 -21.95
CA MET A 34 28.67 7.56 -22.21
C MET A 34 29.15 6.15 -21.85
N GLN A 35 28.35 5.44 -21.06
CA GLN A 35 28.59 4.08 -20.63
C GLN A 35 27.37 3.21 -20.95
N THR A 36 27.60 1.92 -21.08
CA THR A 36 26.53 0.92 -21.21
C THR A 36 26.63 0.00 -20.02
N ILE A 37 25.54 -0.12 -19.27
CA ILE A 37 25.43 -0.96 -18.08
C ILE A 37 24.23 -1.89 -18.27
N SER A 38 24.30 -3.09 -17.69
CA SER A 38 23.27 -4.11 -17.85
C SER A 38 22.80 -4.60 -16.49
N GLY A 39 21.49 -4.82 -16.34
CA GLY A 39 20.91 -5.26 -15.08
C GLY A 39 19.41 -5.49 -15.19
N THR A 40 18.77 -5.81 -14.06
CA THR A 40 17.31 -5.91 -13.99
C THR A 40 16.73 -4.58 -13.51
N LEU A 41 15.81 -4.01 -14.28
CA LEU A 41 15.17 -2.75 -13.91
C LEU A 41 14.05 -3.00 -12.90
N LYS A 42 14.12 -2.37 -11.72
CA LYS A 42 13.15 -2.51 -10.64
C LYS A 42 12.58 -1.14 -10.23
N TYR A 43 11.36 -1.13 -9.71
CA TYR A 43 10.67 0.07 -9.24
C TYR A 43 10.73 0.15 -7.72
N ILE A 44 11.28 1.23 -7.16
CA ILE A 44 11.45 1.45 -5.70
C ILE A 44 10.35 2.28 -5.04
N GLY A 45 9.35 2.75 -5.79
CA GLY A 45 8.34 3.66 -5.21
C GLY A 45 8.89 5.06 -4.89
N ALA A 46 8.17 5.79 -4.04
CA ALA A 46 8.40 7.22 -3.79
C ALA A 46 9.54 7.49 -2.78
N VAL A 47 10.77 7.12 -3.12
CA VAL A 47 11.95 7.54 -2.35
C VAL A 47 12.43 8.90 -2.85
N ALA A 48 12.11 9.95 -2.08
CA ALA A 48 12.71 11.29 -1.92
C ALA A 48 13.18 12.14 -3.14
N TYR A 49 13.15 11.62 -4.36
CA TYR A 49 13.59 12.33 -5.56
C TYR A 49 12.34 12.60 -6.42
N LYS A 50 12.04 13.88 -6.66
CA LYS A 50 10.79 14.36 -7.26
C LYS A 50 10.45 13.60 -8.53
N ASP A 51 9.31 12.92 -8.50
CA ASP A 51 8.55 12.33 -9.61
C ASP A 51 9.31 11.30 -10.48
N SER A 52 9.00 10.02 -10.25
CA SER A 52 9.40 8.79 -10.98
C SER A 52 10.89 8.39 -10.94
N HIS A 53 11.22 7.37 -10.13
CA HIS A 53 12.57 6.79 -10.09
C HIS A 53 12.52 5.26 -10.13
N TYR A 54 13.37 4.69 -10.98
CA TYR A 54 13.66 3.26 -11.08
C TYR A 54 15.09 3.03 -10.57
N PHE A 55 15.40 1.80 -10.21
CA PHE A 55 16.79 1.38 -9.99
C PHE A 55 17.09 0.20 -10.89
N MET A 56 18.35 0.04 -11.21
CA MET A 56 18.85 -1.12 -11.92
C MET A 56 19.78 -1.89 -11.00
N GLU A 57 19.47 -3.16 -10.81
CA GLU A 57 20.29 -4.11 -10.06
C GLU A 57 21.30 -4.76 -11.02
N SER A 58 22.59 -4.51 -10.79
CA SER A 58 23.69 -5.13 -11.53
C SER A 58 23.85 -6.58 -11.11
N ARG A 59 23.91 -7.50 -12.08
CA ARG A 59 23.99 -8.94 -11.81
C ARG A 59 25.38 -9.43 -11.42
N GLU A 60 26.44 -8.71 -11.77
CA GLU A 60 27.81 -9.20 -11.55
C GLU A 60 28.31 -8.94 -10.12
N ASP A 61 27.81 -7.90 -9.47
CA ASP A 61 28.29 -7.43 -8.17
C ASP A 61 27.18 -7.05 -7.19
N GLU A 62 25.91 -7.32 -7.53
CA GLU A 62 24.72 -6.97 -6.74
C GLU A 62 24.62 -5.45 -6.45
N SER A 63 25.35 -4.61 -7.21
CA SER A 63 25.31 -3.17 -7.01
C SER A 63 23.98 -2.58 -7.48
N ILE A 64 23.44 -1.66 -6.69
CA ILE A 64 22.23 -0.91 -7.02
C ILE A 64 22.61 0.42 -7.64
N ILE A 65 22.16 0.64 -8.87
CA ILE A 65 22.37 1.89 -9.61
C ILE A 65 21.03 2.60 -9.74
N TYR A 66 20.93 3.82 -9.23
CA TYR A 66 19.75 4.65 -9.45
C TYR A 66 19.70 5.10 -10.90
N VAL A 67 18.55 4.91 -11.55
CA VAL A 67 18.40 5.27 -12.96
C VAL A 67 17.21 6.20 -13.17
N LEU A 68 17.34 7.09 -14.15
CA LEU A 68 16.24 7.95 -14.60
C LEU A 68 16.32 8.16 -16.11
N SER A 69 15.22 8.57 -16.72
CA SER A 69 15.20 9.04 -18.11
C SER A 69 14.13 10.11 -18.26
N GLU A 70 14.45 11.19 -18.99
CA GLU A 70 13.46 12.20 -19.38
C GLU A 70 12.68 11.80 -20.64
N TYR A 71 13.24 10.89 -21.44
CA TYR A 71 12.73 10.56 -22.79
C TYR A 71 12.16 9.14 -22.89
N ILE A 72 12.53 8.24 -21.98
CA ILE A 72 12.13 6.83 -22.01
C ILE A 72 11.20 6.55 -20.84
N ASP A 73 10.01 6.03 -21.15
CA ASP A 73 9.10 5.51 -20.15
C ASP A 73 9.63 4.19 -19.57
N LEU A 74 10.37 4.31 -18.46
CA LEU A 74 11.00 3.20 -17.77
C LEU A 74 9.99 2.19 -17.19
N ALA A 75 8.71 2.56 -17.05
CA ALA A 75 7.68 1.64 -16.56
C ALA A 75 7.49 0.44 -17.47
N LYS A 76 7.72 0.61 -18.78
CA LYS A 76 7.58 -0.44 -19.79
C LYS A 76 8.63 -1.55 -19.69
N TYR A 77 9.70 -1.31 -18.94
CA TYR A 77 10.82 -2.24 -18.81
C TYR A 77 10.95 -2.76 -17.38
N LYS A 78 9.93 -2.54 -16.53
CA LYS A 78 9.95 -2.98 -15.14
C LYS A 78 10.00 -4.51 -15.08
N GLY A 79 10.99 -5.06 -14.38
CA GLY A 79 11.23 -6.50 -14.24
C GLY A 79 12.12 -7.08 -15.34
N GLU A 80 12.32 -6.35 -16.44
CA GLU A 80 13.09 -6.81 -17.58
C GLU A 80 14.60 -6.76 -17.31
N LYS A 81 15.33 -7.70 -17.90
CA LYS A 81 16.78 -7.57 -18.09
C LYS A 81 17.03 -6.59 -19.21
N VAL A 82 17.70 -5.49 -18.89
CA VAL A 82 17.96 -4.43 -19.85
C VAL A 82 19.43 -4.09 -19.91
N SER A 83 19.87 -3.69 -21.10
CA SER A 83 21.11 -2.96 -21.32
C SER A 83 20.76 -1.50 -21.54
N VAL A 84 21.21 -0.62 -20.65
CA VAL A 84 20.95 0.81 -20.72
C VAL A 84 22.24 1.55 -21.06
N THR A 85 22.13 2.49 -21.99
CA THR A 85 23.22 3.40 -22.38
C THR A 85 22.89 4.80 -21.88
N GLY A 86 23.87 5.44 -21.26
CA GLY A 86 23.65 6.69 -20.54
C GLY A 86 24.93 7.22 -19.92
N TYR A 87 24.82 8.10 -18.93
CA TYR A 87 25.97 8.65 -18.21
C TYR A 87 25.62 8.94 -16.76
N TYR A 88 26.63 8.94 -15.88
CA TYR A 88 26.44 9.31 -14.49
C TYR A 88 26.33 10.84 -14.34
N ILE A 89 25.31 11.27 -13.61
CA ILE A 89 25.13 12.64 -13.15
C ILE A 89 25.16 12.66 -11.62
N GLN A 90 25.76 13.72 -11.04
CA GLN A 90 25.63 13.98 -9.62
C GLN A 90 24.39 14.81 -9.37
N LYS A 91 23.51 14.30 -8.51
CA LYS A 91 22.24 14.91 -8.18
C LYS A 91 22.20 15.16 -6.68
N ASN A 92 22.02 16.42 -6.30
CA ASN A 92 21.89 16.84 -4.90
C ASN A 92 20.48 16.50 -4.41
N ASP A 93 20.34 15.63 -3.40
CA ASP A 93 19.10 15.47 -2.61
C ASP A 93 19.26 16.03 -1.19
N ALA A 94 18.18 15.92 -0.41
CA ALA A 94 18.17 16.31 1.00
C ALA A 94 19.17 15.50 1.87
N ASN A 95 19.70 14.39 1.36
CA ASN A 95 20.63 13.48 2.02
C ASN A 95 22.07 13.55 1.47
N GLY A 96 22.34 14.40 0.47
CA GLY A 96 23.67 14.63 -0.10
C GLY A 96 23.74 14.43 -1.62
N GLU A 97 24.97 14.39 -2.14
CA GLU A 97 25.24 14.09 -3.54
C GLU A 97 25.07 12.59 -3.77
N LYS A 98 24.13 12.20 -4.64
CA LYS A 98 24.00 10.83 -5.13
C LYS A 98 24.36 10.77 -6.60
N ALA A 99 25.10 9.73 -6.98
CA ALA A 99 25.31 9.39 -8.37
C ALA A 99 24.04 8.73 -8.92
N VAL A 100 23.52 9.27 -10.01
CA VAL A 100 22.36 8.74 -10.73
C VAL A 100 22.76 8.52 -12.18
N PHE A 101 22.33 7.43 -12.79
CA PHE A 101 22.59 7.12 -14.19
C PHE A 101 21.43 7.61 -15.05
N GLU A 102 21.69 8.60 -15.89
CA GLU A 102 20.72 9.17 -16.82
C GLU A 102 20.70 8.35 -18.12
N ILE A 103 19.59 7.68 -18.39
CA ILE A 103 19.42 6.75 -19.52
C ILE A 103 19.01 7.52 -20.77
N GLU A 104 19.83 7.39 -21.82
CA GLU A 104 19.58 7.89 -23.18
C GLU A 104 19.08 6.77 -24.12
N GLY A 105 19.38 5.50 -23.81
CA GLY A 105 18.94 4.35 -24.58
C GLY A 105 18.73 3.11 -23.73
N ILE A 106 17.75 2.28 -24.07
CA ILE A 106 17.43 1.02 -23.39
C ILE A 106 17.18 -0.08 -24.42
N GLN A 107 17.70 -1.28 -24.15
CA GLN A 107 17.49 -2.46 -24.96
C GLN A 107 17.21 -3.65 -24.05
N ILE A 108 16.15 -4.42 -24.33
CA ILE A 108 15.87 -5.67 -23.61
C ILE A 108 16.93 -6.70 -24.03
N ILE A 109 17.56 -7.33 -23.05
CA ILE A 109 18.49 -8.44 -23.26
C ILE A 109 17.65 -9.71 -23.22
N GLU A 110 17.18 -10.15 -24.38
CA GLU A 110 16.54 -11.47 -24.51
C GLU A 110 17.55 -12.52 -24.05
N SER A 111 17.21 -13.28 -23.00
CA SER A 111 18.06 -14.39 -22.59
C SER A 111 18.03 -15.47 -23.67
N GLU A 112 19.16 -15.66 -24.35
CA GLU A 112 19.35 -16.72 -25.35
C GLU A 112 19.13 -18.14 -24.79
N GLU A 113 18.97 -18.31 -23.48
CA GLU A 113 18.79 -19.61 -22.81
C GLU A 113 17.35 -20.16 -22.83
N GLU A 114 16.34 -19.41 -23.27
CA GLU A 114 14.93 -19.86 -23.21
C GLU A 114 14.37 -20.45 -24.51
N ASN A 115 15.14 -20.47 -25.60
CA ASN A 115 14.63 -20.85 -26.92
C ASN A 115 14.82 -22.32 -27.33
N GLN A 116 15.09 -23.25 -26.40
CA GLN A 116 15.29 -24.67 -26.78
C GLN A 116 14.51 -25.73 -26.01
N ASN A 117 13.68 -25.41 -25.02
CA ASN A 117 12.86 -26.42 -24.37
C ASN A 117 11.37 -26.08 -24.39
N GLU A 118 10.65 -26.87 -25.20
CA GLU A 118 9.24 -27.24 -25.05
C GLU A 118 8.19 -26.14 -25.25
N ASN A 119 7.82 -26.08 -26.53
CA ASN A 119 6.57 -25.66 -27.17
C ASN A 119 5.26 -26.04 -26.41
N THR A 120 5.12 -25.62 -25.16
CA THR A 120 3.83 -25.42 -24.52
C THR A 120 3.75 -23.92 -24.30
N GLU A 121 3.06 -23.21 -25.19
CA GLU A 121 2.72 -21.81 -24.98
C GLU A 121 1.89 -21.75 -23.68
N GLU A 122 2.57 -21.58 -22.55
CA GLU A 122 1.90 -21.23 -21.30
C GLU A 122 1.34 -19.84 -21.53
N ILE A 123 0.04 -19.80 -21.77
CA ILE A 123 -0.69 -18.55 -22.00
C ILE A 123 -0.51 -17.72 -20.74
N ASP A 124 0.27 -16.64 -20.84
CA ASP A 124 0.40 -15.69 -19.76
C ASP A 124 -0.95 -14.98 -19.54
N PHE A 125 -1.66 -15.40 -18.50
CA PHE A 125 -2.95 -14.81 -18.12
C PHE A 125 -2.77 -13.48 -17.40
N SER A 126 -1.56 -13.13 -16.93
CA SER A 126 -1.34 -11.95 -16.08
C SER A 126 -1.63 -10.65 -16.82
N GLU A 127 -1.36 -10.60 -18.13
CA GLU A 127 -1.59 -9.43 -18.96
C GLU A 127 -3.01 -9.35 -19.56
N GLN A 128 -3.80 -10.42 -19.44
CA GLN A 128 -5.14 -10.45 -20.02
C GLN A 128 -6.08 -9.53 -19.26
N LYS A 129 -6.77 -8.65 -19.99
CA LYS A 129 -7.81 -7.78 -19.44
C LYS A 129 -9.17 -8.45 -19.58
N PHE A 130 -9.98 -8.33 -18.53
CA PHE A 130 -11.34 -8.84 -18.49
C PHE A 130 -12.30 -7.70 -18.14
N GLU A 131 -13.49 -7.72 -18.74
CA GLU A 131 -14.63 -6.90 -18.33
C GLU A 131 -15.61 -7.78 -17.54
N TYR A 132 -15.91 -7.37 -16.31
CA TYR A 132 -16.98 -7.98 -15.52
C TYR A 132 -18.23 -7.11 -15.57
N LEU A 133 -19.37 -7.78 -15.78
CA LEU A 133 -20.69 -7.19 -15.77
C LEU A 133 -21.56 -7.93 -14.76
N ASN A 134 -22.14 -7.21 -13.81
CA ASN A 134 -23.14 -7.73 -12.88
C ASN A 134 -24.39 -6.85 -12.92
N ALA A 135 -25.41 -7.32 -13.64
CA ALA A 135 -26.64 -6.59 -13.84
C ALA A 135 -27.57 -6.59 -12.61
N ASN A 136 -27.41 -7.52 -11.66
CA ASN A 136 -28.16 -7.51 -10.40
C ASN A 136 -27.70 -6.35 -9.51
N LEU A 137 -26.38 -6.18 -9.36
CA LEU A 137 -25.79 -5.04 -8.67
C LEU A 137 -25.83 -3.76 -9.51
N GLY A 138 -25.97 -3.90 -10.83
CA GLY A 138 -25.95 -2.80 -11.78
C GLY A 138 -24.56 -2.18 -11.90
N ILE A 139 -23.50 -2.99 -11.88
CA ILE A 139 -22.10 -2.56 -11.94
C ILE A 139 -21.37 -3.19 -13.13
N LYS A 140 -20.35 -2.48 -13.64
CA LYS A 140 -19.42 -2.97 -14.65
C LYS A 140 -18.02 -2.43 -14.32
N PHE A 141 -16.98 -3.24 -14.51
CA PHE A 141 -15.59 -2.79 -14.34
C PHE A 141 -14.62 -3.69 -15.12
N LYS A 142 -13.40 -3.19 -15.34
CA LYS A 142 -12.30 -3.95 -15.95
C LYS A 142 -11.29 -4.40 -14.88
N PHE A 143 -10.70 -5.57 -15.06
CA PHE A 143 -9.68 -6.15 -14.17
C PHE A 143 -8.67 -7.00 -14.96
N LEU A 144 -7.52 -7.31 -14.36
CA LEU A 144 -6.48 -8.17 -14.96
C LEU A 144 -6.69 -9.64 -14.60
N GLY A 145 -6.15 -10.55 -15.41
CA GLY A 145 -6.28 -12.01 -15.21
C GLY A 145 -5.61 -12.55 -13.94
N THR A 146 -4.82 -11.73 -13.25
CA THR A 146 -4.32 -11.98 -11.90
C THR A 146 -5.42 -11.97 -10.82
N TRP A 147 -6.62 -11.49 -11.14
CA TRP A 147 -7.76 -11.48 -10.22
C TRP A 147 -8.81 -12.51 -10.61
N VAL A 148 -9.26 -13.27 -9.62
CA VAL A 148 -10.27 -14.31 -9.79
C VAL A 148 -11.49 -14.00 -8.93
N ILE A 149 -12.68 -14.08 -9.53
CA ILE A 149 -13.95 -13.93 -8.80
C ILE A 149 -14.16 -15.18 -7.95
N LYS A 150 -14.17 -15.00 -6.62
CA LYS A 150 -14.30 -16.11 -5.64
C LYS A 150 -15.70 -16.26 -5.08
N ASN A 151 -16.43 -15.17 -4.96
CA ASN A 151 -17.78 -15.17 -4.46
C ASN A 151 -18.61 -14.14 -5.22
N GLU A 152 -19.81 -14.53 -5.63
CA GLU A 152 -20.80 -13.66 -6.22
C GLU A 152 -22.14 -13.94 -5.54
N LEU A 153 -22.60 -12.98 -4.75
CA LEU A 153 -23.90 -12.97 -4.12
C LEU A 153 -24.74 -11.83 -4.71
N ASN A 154 -26.04 -11.83 -4.43
CA ASN A 154 -26.96 -10.82 -4.94
C ASN A 154 -26.58 -9.38 -4.52
N ASP A 155 -25.85 -9.23 -3.42
CA ASP A 155 -25.47 -7.96 -2.81
C ASP A 155 -23.95 -7.71 -2.82
N ASN A 156 -23.12 -8.65 -3.29
CA ASN A 156 -21.68 -8.44 -3.34
C ASN A 156 -20.95 -9.33 -4.35
N VAL A 157 -19.78 -8.86 -4.79
CA VAL A 157 -18.79 -9.62 -5.54
C VAL A 157 -17.44 -9.50 -4.86
N VAL A 158 -16.71 -10.61 -4.77
CA VAL A 158 -15.37 -10.68 -4.19
C VAL A 158 -14.37 -11.22 -5.21
N LEU A 159 -13.36 -10.43 -5.51
CA LEU A 159 -12.19 -10.82 -6.27
C LEU A 159 -11.03 -11.12 -5.31
N ARG A 160 -10.25 -12.14 -5.64
CA ARG A 160 -9.00 -12.48 -4.94
C ARG A 160 -7.87 -12.47 -5.94
N TYR A 161 -6.74 -11.92 -5.51
CA TYR A 161 -5.50 -11.96 -6.27
C TYR A 161 -4.95 -13.38 -6.25
N GLU A 162 -4.85 -14.01 -7.42
CA GLU A 162 -4.21 -15.31 -7.60
C GLU A 162 -3.00 -15.11 -8.50
N ASN A 163 -1.83 -14.98 -7.89
CA ASN A 163 -0.59 -15.12 -8.64
C ASN A 163 -0.44 -16.60 -8.98
N PHE A 164 -0.31 -16.96 -10.26
CA PHE A 164 -0.39 -18.35 -10.72
C PHE A 164 0.80 -19.24 -10.30
N ILE A 165 1.73 -18.72 -9.50
CA ILE A 165 2.84 -19.49 -8.96
C ILE A 165 2.30 -20.38 -7.83
N LYS A 166 1.86 -21.58 -8.21
CA LYS A 166 1.45 -22.68 -7.34
C LYS A 166 2.62 -23.16 -6.47
N GLU A 167 2.98 -22.41 -5.44
CA GLU A 167 3.61 -23.05 -4.29
C GLU A 167 2.48 -23.56 -3.39
N GLU A 168 2.29 -24.88 -3.37
CA GLU A 168 1.17 -25.59 -2.71
C GLU A 168 1.02 -25.34 -1.19
N ASN A 169 1.83 -24.45 -0.59
CA ASN A 169 1.87 -24.23 0.86
C ASN A 169 1.72 -22.77 1.31
N GLU A 170 1.44 -21.81 0.42
CA GLU A 170 1.16 -20.45 0.88
C GLU A 170 -0.20 -20.34 1.56
N ASN A 171 -0.20 -19.72 2.75
CA ASN A 171 -1.39 -19.55 3.58
C ASN A 171 -2.36 -18.58 2.89
N LEU A 172 -3.39 -19.12 2.22
CA LEU A 172 -4.41 -18.41 1.41
C LEU A 172 -5.10 -17.21 2.09
N ILE A 173 -4.93 -17.05 3.40
CA ILE A 173 -5.52 -15.99 4.22
C ILE A 173 -4.82 -14.62 4.01
N SER A 174 -3.62 -14.58 3.40
CA SER A 174 -2.84 -13.34 3.23
C SER A 174 -2.98 -12.65 1.86
N LEU A 175 -3.72 -13.24 0.92
CA LEU A 175 -3.77 -12.71 -0.45
C LEU A 175 -4.61 -11.43 -0.56
N PRO A 176 -4.22 -10.47 -1.42
CA PRO A 176 -5.03 -9.29 -1.71
C PRO A 176 -6.44 -9.66 -2.18
N SER A 177 -7.41 -8.85 -1.78
CA SER A 177 -8.83 -9.03 -2.12
C SER A 177 -9.49 -7.70 -2.44
N ILE A 178 -10.45 -7.74 -3.36
CA ILE A 178 -11.34 -6.62 -3.68
C ILE A 178 -12.77 -7.10 -3.42
N LYS A 179 -13.50 -6.38 -2.58
CA LYS A 179 -14.91 -6.62 -2.31
C LYS A 179 -15.73 -5.43 -2.77
N ILE A 180 -16.70 -5.67 -3.65
CA ILE A 180 -17.69 -4.69 -4.05
C ILE A 180 -19.02 -5.13 -3.47
N ALA A 181 -19.67 -4.30 -2.67
CA ALA A 181 -20.91 -4.65 -1.99
C ALA A 181 -21.93 -3.51 -1.99
N LEU A 182 -23.20 -3.86 -2.12
CA LEU A 182 -24.33 -3.00 -1.82
C LEU A 182 -24.56 -3.03 -0.30
N LEU A 183 -24.58 -1.86 0.34
CA LEU A 183 -24.86 -1.75 1.77
C LEU A 183 -26.37 -1.74 2.02
N GLU A 184 -26.78 -2.24 3.19
CA GLU A 184 -28.17 -2.16 3.65
C GLU A 184 -28.63 -0.73 3.93
N GLU A 185 -27.66 0.14 4.24
CA GLU A 185 -27.90 1.55 4.54
C GLU A 185 -28.29 2.30 3.26
N THR A 186 -29.28 3.18 3.39
CA THR A 186 -29.70 4.07 2.32
C THR A 186 -29.48 5.52 2.72
N LEU A 187 -29.18 6.36 1.73
CA LEU A 187 -28.98 7.79 1.89
C LEU A 187 -30.01 8.52 1.04
N GLU A 188 -31.06 9.03 1.69
CA GLU A 188 -32.05 9.87 1.02
C GLU A 188 -31.38 11.07 0.36
N LEU A 189 -31.93 11.53 -0.76
CA LEU A 189 -31.49 12.78 -1.35
C LEU A 189 -32.07 13.89 -0.50
N THR A 190 -31.22 14.60 0.24
CA THR A 190 -31.60 15.91 0.75
C THR A 190 -31.75 16.79 -0.48
N GLU A 191 -32.99 17.01 -0.93
CA GLU A 191 -33.28 17.99 -1.97
C GLU A 191 -32.56 19.27 -1.58
N ASN A 192 -31.62 19.70 -2.43
CA ASN A 192 -30.70 20.82 -2.21
C ASN A 192 -31.34 21.83 -1.28
N SER A 193 -30.79 21.95 -0.07
CA SER A 193 -31.23 22.96 0.88
C SER A 193 -31.22 24.28 0.12
N GLU A 194 -32.41 24.86 -0.09
CA GLU A 194 -32.48 26.17 -0.74
C GLU A 194 -31.51 27.07 -0.01
N PRO A 195 -30.63 27.79 -0.74
CA PRO A 195 -29.60 28.61 -0.12
C PRO A 195 -30.29 29.54 0.88
N ASN A 196 -29.94 29.39 2.16
CA ASN A 196 -30.54 30.11 3.25
C ASN A 196 -30.38 31.62 2.93
N GLU A 197 -31.44 32.43 3.07
CA GLU A 197 -31.41 33.88 2.75
C GLU A 197 -30.29 34.64 3.49
N GLU A 198 -29.72 34.04 4.54
CA GLU A 198 -28.62 34.60 5.34
C GLU A 198 -27.21 34.39 4.73
N GLY A 199 -27.08 33.77 3.56
CA GLY A 199 -25.78 33.60 2.90
C GLY A 199 -24.79 32.72 3.69
N GLN A 200 -25.30 31.88 4.60
CA GLN A 200 -24.49 30.85 5.24
C GLN A 200 -24.03 29.87 4.16
N THR A 201 -22.73 29.61 4.15
CA THR A 201 -22.05 28.78 3.16
C THR A 201 -22.75 27.43 3.06
N ALA A 202 -23.28 27.12 1.87
CA ALA A 202 -23.78 25.78 1.54
C ALA A 202 -22.76 24.74 2.02
N ASN A 203 -23.25 23.62 2.58
CA ASN A 203 -22.38 22.52 2.99
C ASN A 203 -21.44 22.17 1.83
N LEU A 204 -20.14 22.37 2.03
CA LEU A 204 -19.11 22.19 1.01
C LEU A 204 -18.93 20.72 0.61
N PHE A 205 -19.43 19.80 1.43
CA PHE A 205 -19.26 18.36 1.27
C PHE A 205 -20.58 17.68 0.88
N SER A 206 -20.48 16.65 0.04
CA SER A 206 -21.63 15.85 -0.38
C SER A 206 -22.32 15.14 0.79
N ASP A 207 -23.59 14.77 0.62
CA ASP A 207 -24.33 13.95 1.60
C ASP A 207 -23.59 12.64 1.90
N LEU A 208 -22.92 12.07 0.89
CA LEU A 208 -22.15 10.84 1.04
C LEU A 208 -20.94 11.03 1.97
N TYR A 209 -20.30 12.19 1.91
CA TYR A 209 -19.21 12.56 2.82
C TYR A 209 -19.71 12.71 4.25
N GLN A 210 -20.81 13.43 4.45
CA GLN A 210 -21.41 13.61 5.78
C GLN A 210 -21.85 12.27 6.40
N TRP A 211 -22.41 11.38 5.58
CA TRP A 211 -22.72 10.01 5.99
C TRP A 211 -21.46 9.24 6.40
N ALA A 212 -20.39 9.32 5.60
CA ALA A 212 -19.13 8.64 5.91
C ALA A 212 -18.46 9.21 7.16
N GLU A 213 -18.53 10.53 7.38
CA GLU A 213 -18.03 11.22 8.58
C GLU A 213 -18.76 10.79 9.84
N THR A 214 -20.08 10.64 9.75
CA THR A 214 -20.88 10.10 10.87
C THR A 214 -20.50 8.66 11.19
N LYS A 215 -20.24 7.85 10.17
CA LYS A 215 -19.88 6.43 10.32
C LYS A 215 -18.43 6.23 10.80
N TYR A 216 -17.52 7.12 10.41
CA TYR A 216 -16.09 7.04 10.67
C TYR A 216 -15.51 8.37 11.17
N PRO A 217 -15.93 8.85 12.36
CA PRO A 217 -15.62 10.20 12.84
C PRO A 217 -14.11 10.44 13.09
N SER A 218 -13.34 9.37 13.26
CA SER A 218 -11.89 9.43 13.50
C SER A 218 -11.04 9.18 12.26
N SER A 219 -11.67 8.92 11.10
CA SER A 219 -10.94 8.57 9.87
C SER A 219 -10.76 9.78 8.96
N ALA A 220 -9.61 9.85 8.28
CA ALA A 220 -9.40 10.83 7.23
C ALA A 220 -10.24 10.47 5.99
N LEU A 221 -11.12 11.39 5.59
CA LEU A 221 -12.03 11.23 4.47
C LEU A 221 -11.60 12.09 3.30
N TYR A 222 -11.77 11.56 2.08
CA TYR A 222 -11.42 12.27 0.85
C TYR A 222 -12.56 12.14 -0.15
N GLU A 223 -13.04 13.27 -0.69
CA GLU A 223 -13.94 13.21 -1.84
C GLU A 223 -13.14 12.96 -3.12
N ASN A 224 -13.59 11.99 -3.90
CA ASN A 224 -12.94 11.56 -5.13
C ASN A 224 -13.97 11.38 -6.25
N LYS A 225 -13.47 11.41 -7.48
CA LYS A 225 -14.21 10.98 -8.68
C LYS A 225 -13.64 9.65 -9.14
N ILE A 226 -14.49 8.67 -9.41
CA ILE A 226 -14.07 7.36 -9.91
C ILE A 226 -14.78 7.02 -11.21
N GLY A 227 -14.18 6.13 -11.99
CA GLY A 227 -14.74 5.68 -13.25
C GLY A 227 -14.72 6.74 -14.37
N PRO A 228 -15.02 6.33 -15.61
CA PRO A 228 -15.19 7.25 -16.73
C PRO A 228 -16.41 8.18 -16.56
N ASP A 229 -17.40 7.78 -15.76
CA ASP A 229 -18.61 8.57 -15.50
C ASP A 229 -18.41 9.63 -14.39
N ALA A 230 -17.18 9.77 -13.86
CA ALA A 230 -16.83 10.69 -12.77
C ALA A 230 -17.81 10.59 -11.58
N LEU A 231 -18.06 9.35 -11.13
CA LEU A 231 -18.95 9.06 -10.02
C LEU A 231 -18.39 9.70 -8.75
N GLN A 232 -19.23 10.45 -8.03
CA GLN A 232 -18.86 10.99 -6.72
C GLN A 232 -18.63 9.85 -5.74
N SER A 233 -17.49 9.88 -5.06
CA SER A 233 -17.10 8.88 -4.09
C SER A 233 -16.47 9.51 -2.85
N VAL A 234 -16.49 8.76 -1.75
CA VAL A 234 -15.75 9.09 -0.54
C VAL A 234 -14.76 7.97 -0.26
N ARG A 235 -13.47 8.30 -0.26
CA ARG A 235 -12.39 7.37 0.02
C ARG A 235 -11.98 7.45 1.48
N ILE A 236 -11.79 6.30 2.10
CA ILE A 236 -11.24 6.13 3.44
C ILE A 236 -10.01 5.22 3.36
N ASN A 237 -8.92 5.65 3.96
CA ASN A 237 -7.72 4.84 4.15
C ASN A 237 -7.63 4.46 5.62
N PHE A 238 -7.85 3.19 5.95
CA PHE A 238 -7.71 2.70 7.32
C PHE A 238 -6.26 2.38 7.65
N SER A 239 -5.51 1.89 6.66
CA SER A 239 -4.09 1.58 6.71
C SER A 239 -3.55 1.57 5.28
N ASP A 240 -2.25 1.33 5.09
CA ASP A 240 -1.70 1.07 3.75
C ASP A 240 -2.38 -0.16 3.12
N SER A 241 -2.73 -1.11 3.97
CA SER A 241 -3.25 -2.42 3.59
C SER A 241 -4.78 -2.45 3.39
N LYS A 242 -5.50 -1.36 3.69
CA LYS A 242 -6.96 -1.29 3.55
C LYS A 242 -7.46 0.08 3.10
N THR A 243 -8.13 0.10 1.94
CA THR A 243 -8.79 1.28 1.38
C THR A 243 -10.23 0.94 1.02
N ILE A 244 -11.16 1.84 1.32
CA ILE A 244 -12.57 1.71 0.93
C ILE A 244 -13.00 2.96 0.16
N PHE A 245 -13.69 2.75 -0.96
CA PHE A 245 -14.46 3.78 -1.64
C PHE A 245 -15.94 3.55 -1.39
N TYR A 246 -16.65 4.58 -0.95
CA TYR A 246 -18.10 4.60 -0.95
C TYR A 246 -18.60 5.39 -2.14
N ILE A 247 -19.63 4.89 -2.81
CA ILE A 247 -20.31 5.56 -3.91
C ILE A 247 -21.82 5.47 -3.73
N LYS A 248 -22.53 6.52 -4.18
CA LYS A 248 -23.99 6.60 -4.10
C LYS A 248 -24.60 6.38 -5.47
N ARG A 249 -25.65 5.57 -5.54
CA ARG A 249 -26.55 5.46 -6.71
C ARG A 249 -27.99 5.54 -6.25
N ASN A 250 -28.69 6.62 -6.64
CA ASN A 250 -30.00 6.94 -6.07
C ASN A 250 -29.90 7.02 -4.55
N THR A 251 -30.66 6.21 -3.82
CA THR A 251 -30.60 6.09 -2.36
C THR A 251 -29.63 5.03 -1.87
N ASN A 252 -29.08 4.19 -2.75
CA ASN A 252 -28.25 3.06 -2.38
C ASN A 252 -26.78 3.48 -2.23
N ILE A 253 -26.09 2.87 -1.27
CA ILE A 253 -24.66 3.06 -1.04
C ILE A 253 -23.94 1.77 -1.42
N TYR A 254 -22.89 1.86 -2.21
CA TYR A 254 -21.99 0.76 -2.51
C TYR A 254 -20.64 1.01 -1.84
N SER A 255 -20.01 -0.05 -1.38
CA SER A 255 -18.60 -0.05 -0.98
C SER A 255 -17.76 -0.79 -2.01
N ILE A 256 -16.56 -0.28 -2.27
CA ILE A 256 -15.50 -0.94 -3.02
C ILE A 256 -14.27 -0.97 -2.11
N GLU A 257 -14.04 -2.11 -1.47
CA GLU A 257 -13.00 -2.34 -0.47
C GLU A 257 -11.84 -3.11 -1.09
N PHE A 258 -10.62 -2.60 -0.90
CA PHE A 258 -9.37 -3.32 -1.11
C PHE A 258 -8.77 -3.67 0.25
N ALA A 259 -8.44 -4.93 0.45
CA ALA A 259 -7.80 -5.43 1.66
C ALA A 259 -6.69 -6.42 1.31
N THR A 260 -5.55 -6.31 1.96
CA THR A 260 -4.38 -7.16 1.74
C THR A 260 -3.53 -7.26 3.00
N SER A 261 -2.71 -8.29 3.12
CA SER A 261 -1.52 -8.24 3.97
C SER A 261 -0.41 -7.49 3.23
N ILE A 262 0.46 -6.78 3.94
CA ILE A 262 1.64 -6.15 3.31
C ILE A 262 2.57 -7.29 2.90
N ASN A 263 2.67 -7.56 1.61
CA ASN A 263 3.54 -8.56 1.00
C ASN A 263 4.15 -8.01 -0.30
N GLU A 264 5.03 -8.76 -0.94
CA GLU A 264 5.69 -8.38 -2.21
C GLU A 264 4.70 -7.99 -3.32
N ASN A 265 3.50 -8.57 -3.32
CA ASN A 265 2.46 -8.31 -4.31
C ASN A 265 1.61 -7.07 -4.00
N PHE A 266 1.81 -6.42 -2.84
CA PHE A 266 1.02 -5.28 -2.38
C PHE A 266 0.95 -4.16 -3.41
N ALA A 267 2.10 -3.72 -3.92
CA ALA A 267 2.17 -2.58 -4.83
C ALA A 267 1.51 -2.86 -6.19
N VAL A 268 1.66 -4.09 -6.70
CA VAL A 268 1.05 -4.53 -7.96
C VAL A 268 -0.46 -4.64 -7.78
N ALA A 269 -0.92 -5.39 -6.78
CA ALA A 269 -2.34 -5.54 -6.50
C ALA A 269 -3.03 -4.20 -6.20
N LYS A 270 -2.33 -3.27 -5.53
CA LYS A 270 -2.84 -1.91 -5.30
C LYS A 270 -3.01 -1.13 -6.60
N THR A 271 -2.06 -1.26 -7.52
CA THR A 271 -2.13 -0.64 -8.84
C THR A 271 -3.31 -1.18 -9.63
N ASP A 272 -3.50 -2.49 -9.64
CA ASP A 272 -4.64 -3.14 -10.30
C ASP A 272 -5.98 -2.70 -9.71
N PHE A 273 -6.05 -2.60 -8.39
CA PHE A 273 -7.23 -2.06 -7.70
C PHE A 273 -7.54 -0.62 -8.17
N LEU A 274 -6.54 0.25 -8.26
CA LEU A 274 -6.75 1.61 -8.75
C LEU A 274 -7.19 1.62 -10.23
N ASN A 275 -6.66 0.72 -11.05
CA ASN A 275 -7.11 0.53 -12.43
C ASN A 275 -8.58 0.09 -12.50
N LEU A 276 -9.02 -0.81 -11.61
CA LEU A 276 -10.42 -1.21 -11.48
C LEU A 276 -11.29 -0.01 -11.10
N ILE A 277 -10.88 0.78 -10.09
CA ILE A 277 -11.59 2.00 -9.67
C ILE A 277 -11.75 3.00 -10.83
N ASN A 278 -10.72 3.17 -11.65
CA ASN A 278 -10.75 4.08 -12.80
C ASN A 278 -11.67 3.59 -13.93
N ASN A 279 -11.98 2.29 -13.99
CA ASN A 279 -12.86 1.67 -14.98
C ASN A 279 -14.25 1.29 -14.42
N PHE A 280 -14.53 1.64 -13.16
CA PHE A 280 -15.79 1.30 -12.52
C PHE A 280 -16.95 2.13 -13.08
N GLN A 281 -18.06 1.49 -13.41
CA GLN A 281 -19.26 2.13 -13.94
C GLN A 281 -20.53 1.53 -13.35
N PHE A 282 -21.59 2.33 -13.30
CA PHE A 282 -22.94 1.82 -13.10
C PHE A 282 -23.60 1.50 -14.44
N ILE A 283 -24.29 0.37 -14.49
CA ILE A 283 -25.12 -0.05 -15.63
C ILE A 283 -26.58 -0.24 -15.18
N ALA A 284 -27.51 -0.37 -16.12
CA ALA A 284 -28.91 -0.63 -15.79
C ALA A 284 -29.08 -1.88 -14.92
N ILE A 285 -29.87 -1.77 -13.85
CA ILE A 285 -30.17 -2.91 -12.97
C ILE A 285 -31.19 -3.78 -13.68
N THR A 286 -30.84 -5.04 -13.92
CA THR A 286 -31.73 -6.06 -14.45
C THR A 286 -31.75 -7.21 -13.48
N LYS A 287 -32.82 -7.31 -12.68
CA LYS A 287 -32.97 -8.40 -11.71
C LYS A 287 -32.95 -9.74 -12.45
N ASP A 288 -32.32 -10.73 -11.82
CA ASP A 288 -32.21 -12.11 -12.29
C ASP A 288 -31.31 -12.29 -13.54
N ALA A 289 -30.66 -11.23 -14.02
CA ALA A 289 -29.67 -11.35 -15.08
C ALA A 289 -28.37 -11.95 -14.50
N LYS A 290 -27.81 -12.92 -15.22
CA LYS A 290 -26.53 -13.54 -14.85
C LYS A 290 -25.38 -12.55 -15.06
N SER A 291 -24.36 -12.65 -14.23
CA SER A 291 -23.10 -11.96 -14.49
C SER A 291 -22.42 -12.49 -15.75
N GLN A 292 -21.55 -11.66 -16.31
CA GLN A 292 -20.77 -11.98 -17.51
C GLN A 292 -19.32 -11.54 -17.28
N ILE A 293 -18.38 -12.38 -17.71
CA ILE A 293 -16.96 -12.06 -17.79
C ILE A 293 -16.58 -12.16 -19.27
N THR A 294 -16.07 -11.08 -19.85
CA THR A 294 -15.63 -11.05 -21.25
C THR A 294 -14.15 -10.72 -21.28
N GLN A 295 -13.34 -11.54 -21.96
CA GLN A 295 -11.94 -11.24 -22.21
C GLN A 295 -11.84 -10.12 -23.25
N ILE A 296 -11.02 -9.11 -22.99
CA ILE A 296 -10.79 -7.96 -23.87
C ILE A 296 -9.43 -8.17 -24.56
N SER A 297 -9.43 -8.48 -25.85
CA SER A 297 -8.20 -8.72 -26.61
C SER A 297 -7.58 -7.42 -27.15
N GLY A 298 -6.37 -7.08 -26.71
CA GLY A 298 -5.45 -6.20 -27.44
C GLY A 298 -5.52 -4.69 -27.14
N PRO A 299 -4.54 -3.92 -27.66
CA PRO A 299 -4.24 -2.56 -27.22
C PRO A 299 -5.38 -1.63 -27.62
N GLU A 300 -6.03 -1.02 -26.62
CA GLU A 300 -6.86 0.17 -26.79
C GLU A 300 -5.97 1.28 -27.37
N THR A 301 -5.81 1.28 -28.69
CA THR A 301 -5.50 2.51 -29.41
C THR A 301 -6.78 3.32 -29.26
N GLU A 302 -6.76 4.39 -28.45
CA GLU A 302 -7.85 5.34 -28.31
C GLU A 302 -8.20 5.93 -29.69
N ILE A 303 -9.02 5.22 -30.46
CA ILE A 303 -9.69 5.78 -31.62
C ILE A 303 -10.94 6.45 -31.03
N GLN A 304 -10.85 7.77 -30.82
CA GLN A 304 -12.03 8.61 -30.68
C GLN A 304 -12.89 8.41 -31.94
N THR A 305 -13.90 7.56 -31.81
CA THR A 305 -14.89 7.35 -32.86
C THR A 305 -16.20 7.91 -32.32
N GLU A 306 -16.47 9.18 -32.64
CA GLU A 306 -17.85 9.62 -32.81
C GLU A 306 -18.41 8.80 -33.97
N THR A 307 -19.34 7.87 -33.72
CA THR A 307 -20.17 7.34 -34.79
C THR A 307 -21.58 7.03 -34.32
N GLU A 308 -22.50 7.62 -35.08
CA GLU A 308 -23.93 7.44 -35.08
C GLU A 308 -24.36 5.96 -35.12
N LEU A 309 -25.48 5.70 -34.43
CA LEU A 309 -26.27 4.49 -34.51
C LEU A 309 -26.66 4.17 -35.96
N GLN A 310 -26.10 3.09 -36.50
CA GLN A 310 -26.80 2.26 -37.49
C GLN A 310 -26.70 0.78 -37.14
N ASN A 311 -27.88 0.16 -37.08
CA ASN A 311 -28.13 -1.27 -36.96
C ASN A 311 -27.36 -2.09 -38.00
N SER A 312 -26.74 -3.18 -37.55
CA SER A 312 -26.43 -4.35 -38.40
C SER A 312 -26.33 -5.60 -37.53
N GLU A 313 -26.99 -6.66 -37.98
CA GLU A 313 -27.10 -7.97 -37.34
C GLU A 313 -25.83 -8.83 -37.44
N SER A 314 -25.65 -9.65 -36.38
CA SER A 314 -25.05 -10.99 -36.30
C SER A 314 -23.60 -11.25 -36.74
N ASN A 315 -22.74 -11.63 -35.77
CA ASN A 315 -22.32 -13.03 -35.52
C ASN A 315 -21.30 -13.06 -34.37
N ASP A 316 -21.71 -13.54 -33.19
CA ASP A 316 -20.82 -13.78 -32.04
C ASP A 316 -20.66 -15.28 -31.77
N GLU A 317 -19.41 -15.75 -31.76
CA GLU A 317 -19.02 -16.98 -31.07
C GLU A 317 -18.82 -16.66 -29.58
N ILE A 318 -19.82 -17.01 -28.78
CA ILE A 318 -19.81 -16.86 -27.32
C ILE A 318 -19.08 -18.08 -26.71
N ILE A 319 -17.93 -17.87 -26.08
CA ILE A 319 -17.33 -18.85 -25.17
C ILE A 319 -17.96 -18.65 -23.78
N THR A 320 -18.98 -19.45 -23.46
CA THR A 320 -19.61 -19.48 -22.13
C THR A 320 -18.83 -20.44 -21.22
N GLN A 321 -18.10 -19.92 -20.24
CA GLN A 321 -17.67 -20.71 -19.09
C GLN A 321 -18.82 -20.78 -18.07
N ASN A 322 -19.45 -21.96 -17.97
CA ASN A 322 -20.44 -22.27 -16.93
C ASN A 322 -19.72 -22.48 -15.58
N VAL A 323 -19.93 -21.58 -14.63
CA VAL A 323 -19.65 -21.83 -13.22
C VAL A 323 -20.77 -22.73 -12.68
N SER A 324 -20.43 -23.96 -12.30
CA SER A 324 -21.38 -24.94 -11.76
C SER A 324 -21.56 -24.77 -10.25
N ASP A 325 -22.78 -24.49 -9.83
CA ASP A 325 -23.23 -24.57 -8.44
C ASP A 325 -23.16 -26.03 -7.95
N THR A 326 -22.38 -26.27 -6.90
CA THR A 326 -22.40 -27.54 -6.17
C THR A 326 -23.14 -27.35 -4.85
N GLN A 327 -24.43 -27.72 -4.83
CA GLN A 327 -25.16 -28.01 -3.60
C GLN A 327 -25.12 -29.52 -3.34
N ASN A 328 -24.56 -29.92 -2.20
CA ASN A 328 -24.79 -31.25 -1.64
C ASN A 328 -25.38 -31.08 -0.23
N GLU A 329 -26.69 -31.27 -0.13
CA GLU A 329 -27.35 -31.63 1.12
C GLU A 329 -26.99 -33.08 1.46
N THR A 330 -26.57 -33.33 2.69
CA THR A 330 -26.74 -34.65 3.29
C THR A 330 -27.16 -34.47 4.75
N GLU A 331 -28.46 -34.66 4.95
CA GLU A 331 -29.14 -34.80 6.22
C GLU A 331 -28.62 -36.06 6.95
N ILE A 332 -28.00 -35.89 8.12
CA ILE A 332 -27.70 -37.00 9.04
C ILE A 332 -28.34 -36.68 10.40
N ALA A 333 -29.29 -37.53 10.78
CA ALA A 333 -30.00 -37.51 12.05
C ALA A 333 -29.06 -37.72 13.27
N PRO A 334 -29.38 -37.15 14.44
CA PRO A 334 -28.54 -37.27 15.62
C PRO A 334 -28.80 -38.58 16.38
N GLN A 335 -27.73 -39.27 16.78
CA GLN A 335 -27.76 -40.27 17.85
C GLN A 335 -27.16 -39.71 19.15
N PRO A 336 -27.66 -40.14 20.32
CA PRO A 336 -27.28 -39.56 21.60
C PRO A 336 -26.01 -40.21 22.15
N VAL A 337 -25.02 -39.40 22.52
CA VAL A 337 -23.83 -39.87 23.24
C VAL A 337 -24.00 -39.61 24.74
N GLN A 338 -23.73 -40.67 25.49
CA GLN A 338 -23.88 -40.78 26.92
C GLN A 338 -22.93 -39.85 27.69
N ASN A 339 -23.54 -39.22 28.69
CA ASN A 339 -22.94 -38.51 29.80
C ASN A 339 -22.08 -39.44 30.66
N ASN A 340 -20.80 -39.11 30.84
CA ASN A 340 -19.95 -39.57 31.94
C ASN A 340 -18.72 -38.66 32.06
N ASN A 341 -18.72 -37.74 33.03
CA ASN A 341 -17.47 -37.26 33.60
C ASN A 341 -17.67 -36.92 35.10
N PRO A 342 -16.84 -37.45 36.01
CA PRO A 342 -16.92 -37.13 37.43
C PRO A 342 -15.91 -36.05 37.87
N SER A 343 -16.27 -35.44 39.00
CA SER A 343 -15.37 -34.92 40.03
C SER A 343 -14.63 -33.61 39.74
N GLN A 344 -15.23 -32.52 40.23
CA GLN A 344 -14.57 -31.24 40.49
C GLN A 344 -13.58 -31.40 41.65
N ASN A 345 -12.37 -30.90 41.45
CA ASN A 345 -11.40 -30.62 42.51
C ASN A 345 -11.29 -29.09 42.57
N GLU A 346 -11.83 -28.50 43.64
CA GLU A 346 -11.74 -27.06 43.91
C GLU A 346 -10.30 -26.71 44.27
N THR A 347 -9.71 -25.74 43.56
CA THR A 347 -8.50 -25.05 44.02
C THR A 347 -8.83 -23.57 44.13
N GLU A 348 -8.76 -23.11 45.37
CA GLU A 348 -9.00 -21.77 45.87
C GLU A 348 -7.99 -20.78 45.26
N ILE A 349 -8.44 -19.89 44.37
CA ILE A 349 -7.62 -18.79 43.84
C ILE A 349 -7.79 -17.58 44.76
N LYS A 350 -6.70 -17.26 45.44
CA LYS A 350 -6.54 -16.13 46.34
C LYS A 350 -6.45 -14.83 45.52
N THR A 351 -7.38 -13.92 45.73
CA THR A 351 -7.40 -12.58 45.13
C THR A 351 -6.25 -11.75 45.68
N GLU A 352 -5.26 -11.47 44.84
CA GLU A 352 -4.15 -10.54 45.09
C GLU A 352 -4.54 -9.14 44.59
N SER A 353 -4.21 -8.13 45.37
CA SER A 353 -4.67 -6.74 45.24
C SER A 353 -3.94 -6.03 44.10
N GLU A 354 -4.67 -5.18 43.36
CA GLU A 354 -4.11 -4.26 42.37
C GLU A 354 -3.07 -3.33 43.02
N PRO A 355 -1.87 -3.17 42.43
CA PRO A 355 -0.98 -2.08 42.79
C PRO A 355 -1.40 -0.81 42.05
N GLU A 356 -1.68 0.25 42.79
CA GLU A 356 -1.75 1.61 42.25
C GLU A 356 -0.40 1.97 41.61
N SER A 357 -0.38 2.02 40.28
CA SER A 357 0.75 2.43 39.45
C SER A 357 0.97 3.94 39.58
N SER A 358 1.88 4.33 40.46
CA SER A 358 2.56 5.62 40.37
C SER A 358 3.79 5.44 39.48
N LEU A 359 3.70 5.92 38.23
CA LEU A 359 4.79 5.97 37.26
C LEU A 359 5.88 6.94 37.75
N ASP A 360 6.73 6.44 38.65
CA ASP A 360 8.01 7.07 38.96
C ASP A 360 8.95 6.88 37.75
N LYS A 361 9.68 7.94 37.39
CA LYS A 361 10.65 7.97 36.28
C LYS A 361 11.91 7.20 36.65
N GLY A 362 11.77 5.91 36.96
CA GLY A 362 12.92 5.01 37.03
C GLY A 362 13.61 5.03 35.67
N GLU A 363 14.89 5.40 35.63
CA GLU A 363 15.75 5.05 34.51
C GLU A 363 15.56 3.55 34.29
N ALA A 364 15.00 3.17 33.14
CA ALA A 364 14.75 1.76 32.86
C ALA A 364 16.09 1.04 32.98
N GLU A 365 16.16 0.04 33.85
CA GLU A 365 17.38 -0.75 34.02
C GLU A 365 17.76 -1.33 32.65
N ASP A 366 18.98 -1.03 32.20
CA ASP A 366 19.52 -1.60 30.97
C ASP A 366 19.60 -3.12 31.15
N LEU A 367 18.79 -3.86 30.41
CA LEU A 367 18.77 -5.32 30.46
C LEU A 367 20.00 -5.84 29.69
N GLU A 368 20.79 -6.71 30.33
CA GLU A 368 21.95 -7.31 29.68
C GLU A 368 21.53 -8.06 28.41
N GLY A 369 22.21 -7.79 27.29
CA GLY A 369 21.89 -8.37 25.99
C GLY A 369 20.87 -7.59 25.14
N TYR A 370 20.32 -6.49 25.67
CA TYR A 370 19.39 -5.63 24.96
C TYR A 370 20.03 -4.26 24.60
N ALA A 371 19.50 -3.65 23.55
CA ALA A 371 19.78 -2.28 23.14
C ALA A 371 18.50 -1.44 23.29
N TYR A 372 18.68 -0.13 23.40
CA TYR A 372 17.56 0.81 23.48
C TYR A 372 17.22 1.39 22.11
N PHE A 373 15.96 1.32 21.73
CA PHE A 373 15.39 1.93 20.53
C PHE A 373 14.52 3.12 20.93
N GLU A 374 14.67 4.23 20.20
CA GLU A 374 13.86 5.43 20.37
C GLU A 374 13.19 5.82 19.05
N SER A 375 11.87 5.94 19.09
CA SER A 375 11.05 6.39 17.97
C SER A 375 10.71 7.86 18.16
N SER A 376 11.50 8.74 17.55
CA SER A 376 11.23 10.19 17.59
C SER A 376 9.88 10.59 16.98
N PRO A 377 9.40 10.02 15.85
CA PRO A 377 8.11 10.39 15.28
C PRO A 377 6.92 10.03 16.17
N TYR A 378 7.01 8.91 16.89
CA TYR A 378 5.90 8.40 17.71
C TYR A 378 6.12 8.56 19.21
N LYS A 379 7.20 9.22 19.63
CA LYS A 379 7.51 9.59 21.02
C LYS A 379 7.42 8.41 21.98
N PHE A 380 8.09 7.32 21.65
CA PHE A 380 8.25 6.17 22.55
C PHE A 380 9.66 5.61 22.45
N GLY A 381 10.07 4.85 23.45
CA GLY A 381 11.23 3.99 23.35
C GLY A 381 10.97 2.62 23.98
N MET A 382 11.80 1.65 23.63
CA MET A 382 11.74 0.29 24.17
C MET A 382 13.10 -0.39 24.09
N GLN A 383 13.27 -1.50 24.80
CA GLN A 383 14.45 -2.35 24.67
C GLN A 383 14.20 -3.47 23.65
N TYR A 384 15.19 -3.83 22.85
CA TYR A 384 15.17 -4.92 21.85
C TYR A 384 16.52 -5.65 21.83
N PRO A 385 16.63 -6.88 21.29
CA PRO A 385 17.89 -7.62 21.33
C PRO A 385 19.05 -6.86 20.68
N LYS A 386 20.19 -6.76 21.37
CA LYS A 386 21.31 -5.87 20.96
C LYS A 386 21.93 -6.19 19.59
N ASN A 387 21.84 -7.44 19.16
CA ASN A 387 22.40 -7.90 17.89
C ASN A 387 21.37 -7.96 16.76
N TRP A 388 20.18 -7.36 16.95
CA TRP A 388 19.13 -7.32 15.95
C TRP A 388 19.14 -5.98 15.20
N TYR A 389 18.59 -6.01 14.00
CA TYR A 389 18.33 -4.87 13.15
C TYR A 389 16.87 -4.46 13.29
N TYR A 390 16.60 -3.17 13.05
CA TYR A 390 15.24 -2.65 12.99
C TYR A 390 15.09 -1.69 11.82
N ALA A 391 13.88 -1.63 11.25
CA ALA A 391 13.53 -0.75 10.15
C ALA A 391 12.10 -0.24 10.32
N ASN A 392 11.82 0.94 9.77
CA ASN A 392 10.44 1.40 9.61
C ASN A 392 9.84 0.66 8.42
N ILE A 393 8.75 -0.09 8.65
CA ILE A 393 8.13 -0.97 7.64
C ILE A 393 6.75 -0.47 7.19
N GLY A 394 6.42 0.80 7.46
CA GLY A 394 5.16 1.43 7.03
C GLY A 394 4.46 2.23 8.14
N ASN A 395 3.18 2.56 7.92
CA ASN A 395 2.38 3.39 8.82
C ASN A 395 2.47 2.95 10.28
N ALA A 396 3.21 3.74 11.07
CA ALA A 396 3.45 3.51 12.49
C ALA A 396 3.90 2.09 12.87
N SER A 397 4.68 1.46 11.99
CA SER A 397 5.15 0.10 12.15
C SER A 397 6.67 -0.02 12.07
N TYR A 398 7.25 -0.83 12.94
CA TYR A 398 8.67 -1.17 12.95
C TYR A 398 8.85 -2.68 12.89
N GLY A 399 9.72 -3.13 11.99
CA GLY A 399 10.15 -4.52 11.90
C GLY A 399 11.47 -4.74 12.63
N PHE A 400 11.65 -5.94 13.19
CA PHE A 400 12.86 -6.37 13.88
C PHE A 400 13.29 -7.74 13.38
N ASN A 401 14.59 -7.93 13.18
CA ASN A 401 15.17 -9.17 12.66
C ASN A 401 16.61 -9.37 13.20
N ASP A 402 17.08 -10.62 13.29
CA ASP A 402 18.45 -10.98 13.67
C ASP A 402 19.47 -10.82 12.52
N THR A 403 18.97 -10.50 11.33
CA THR A 403 19.72 -10.12 10.13
C THR A 403 19.23 -8.78 9.60
N GLU A 404 19.99 -8.16 8.69
CA GLU A 404 19.57 -6.91 8.04
C GLU A 404 18.20 -7.08 7.39
N ILE A 405 17.30 -6.13 7.63
CA ILE A 405 15.93 -6.22 7.12
C ILE A 405 15.96 -5.93 5.62
N ALA A 406 15.44 -6.86 4.82
CA ALA A 406 15.35 -6.71 3.37
C ALA A 406 14.42 -5.55 3.01
N ASP A 407 14.67 -4.91 1.86
CA ASP A 407 13.89 -3.74 1.41
C ASP A 407 12.39 -4.02 1.25
N ASP A 408 12.03 -5.28 0.95
CA ASP A 408 10.65 -5.75 0.84
C ASP A 408 10.02 -6.18 2.19
N ASN A 409 10.80 -6.13 3.28
CA ASN A 409 10.45 -6.59 4.62
C ASN A 409 10.12 -8.08 4.73
N SER A 410 10.50 -8.91 3.75
CA SER A 410 10.17 -10.34 3.69
C SER A 410 10.75 -11.16 4.85
N ASN A 411 11.82 -10.67 5.47
CA ASN A 411 12.54 -11.39 6.52
C ASN A 411 12.23 -10.91 7.95
N VAL A 412 11.25 -10.03 8.17
CA VAL A 412 10.93 -9.50 9.50
C VAL A 412 10.43 -10.60 10.46
N LEU A 413 11.04 -10.69 11.65
CA LEU A 413 10.72 -11.70 12.66
C LEU A 413 9.70 -11.23 13.71
N ILE A 414 9.80 -9.97 14.12
CA ILE A 414 8.90 -9.32 15.08
C ILE A 414 8.46 -7.98 14.50
N ILE A 415 7.17 -7.68 14.61
CA ILE A 415 6.56 -6.43 14.17
C ILE A 415 6.00 -5.70 15.38
N LEU A 416 6.37 -4.43 15.55
CA LEU A 416 5.70 -3.47 16.42
C LEU A 416 4.80 -2.58 15.57
N GLN A 417 3.54 -2.41 15.96
CA GLN A 417 2.59 -1.50 15.33
C GLN A 417 1.96 -0.59 16.38
N ILE A 418 1.62 0.62 15.98
CA ILE A 418 0.73 1.49 16.74
C ILE A 418 -0.63 1.48 16.04
N ILE A 419 -1.66 1.04 16.76
CA ILE A 419 -3.03 0.92 16.25
C ILE A 419 -3.98 1.77 17.08
N ASP A 420 -5.08 2.19 16.46
CA ASP A 420 -6.14 2.92 17.14
C ASP A 420 -7.05 1.97 17.93
N GLY A 421 -7.54 2.46 19.07
CA GLY A 421 -8.43 1.75 20.00
C GLY A 421 -7.93 1.79 21.44
N THR A 422 -8.62 1.12 22.35
CA THR A 422 -8.24 1.11 23.79
C THR A 422 -7.63 -0.22 24.19
N ILE A 423 -6.83 -0.23 25.27
CA ILE A 423 -6.20 -1.45 25.74
C ILE A 423 -7.23 -2.50 26.18
N GLU A 424 -8.39 -2.09 26.69
CA GLU A 424 -9.49 -2.97 27.09
C GLU A 424 -10.05 -3.76 25.90
N GLU A 425 -10.12 -3.15 24.72
CA GLU A 425 -10.59 -3.79 23.49
C GLU A 425 -9.64 -4.93 23.09
N TYR A 426 -8.33 -4.67 23.16
CA TYR A 426 -7.31 -5.59 22.64
C TYR A 426 -6.74 -6.56 23.68
N LYS A 427 -6.89 -6.33 24.98
CA LYS A 427 -6.35 -7.22 26.03
C LYS A 427 -6.82 -8.66 25.88
N SER A 428 -8.09 -8.83 25.49
CA SER A 428 -8.70 -10.15 25.21
C SER A 428 -8.19 -10.83 23.94
N MET A 429 -7.53 -10.09 23.05
CA MET A 429 -6.97 -10.56 21.78
C MET A 429 -5.50 -10.99 21.91
N THR A 430 -4.91 -10.92 23.10
CA THR A 430 -3.56 -11.43 23.36
C THR A 430 -3.51 -12.92 23.01
N LYS A 431 -2.57 -13.31 22.15
CA LYS A 431 -2.40 -14.69 21.69
C LYS A 431 -1.01 -15.16 22.03
N ILE A 432 -0.91 -16.34 22.64
CA ILE A 432 0.38 -16.98 22.95
C ILE A 432 0.27 -18.44 22.51
N SER A 433 0.99 -18.78 21.46
CA SER A 433 1.06 -20.13 20.88
C SER A 433 2.46 -20.36 20.32
N ASP A 434 2.78 -21.60 19.95
CA ASP A 434 4.08 -21.94 19.35
C ASP A 434 4.26 -21.29 17.96
N GLU A 435 3.16 -21.15 17.22
CA GLU A 435 3.13 -20.54 15.88
C GLU A 435 3.21 -19.02 15.96
N GLU A 436 2.48 -18.40 16.88
CA GLU A 436 2.29 -16.95 16.93
C GLU A 436 2.17 -16.42 18.36
N VAL A 437 2.80 -15.28 18.60
CA VAL A 437 2.63 -14.46 19.80
C VAL A 437 2.17 -13.06 19.38
N VAL A 438 1.13 -12.56 20.02
CA VAL A 438 0.61 -11.19 19.86
C VAL A 438 0.36 -10.62 21.24
N MET A 439 1.00 -9.50 21.56
CA MET A 439 0.87 -8.79 22.83
C MET A 439 0.54 -7.32 22.62
N TYR A 440 -0.17 -6.74 23.59
CA TYR A 440 -0.65 -5.37 23.53
C TYR A 440 -0.21 -4.59 24.78
N ALA A 441 0.15 -3.32 24.59
CA ALA A 441 0.42 -2.38 25.67
C ALA A 441 -0.25 -1.03 25.40
N GLU A 442 -0.71 -0.37 26.46
CA GLU A 442 -1.35 0.94 26.34
C GLU A 442 -0.34 2.00 25.87
N ARG A 443 -0.73 2.80 24.87
CA ARG A 443 0.02 3.99 24.43
C ARG A 443 -0.65 5.27 24.94
N SER A 444 -1.94 5.41 24.64
CA SER A 444 -2.78 6.53 25.06
C SER A 444 -4.21 6.03 25.27
N SER A 445 -5.13 6.93 25.63
CA SER A 445 -6.55 6.60 25.80
C SER A 445 -7.24 6.06 24.53
N ASN A 446 -6.62 6.21 23.35
CA ASN A 446 -7.19 5.83 22.06
C ASN A 446 -6.18 5.14 21.14
N GLN A 447 -5.00 4.76 21.65
CA GLN A 447 -4.00 4.05 20.86
C GLN A 447 -3.31 2.98 21.70
N VAL A 448 -2.92 1.90 21.03
CA VAL A 448 -2.31 0.72 21.62
C VAL A 448 -1.07 0.33 20.83
N TYR A 449 -0.01 -0.08 21.53
CA TYR A 449 1.11 -0.78 20.94
C TYR A 449 0.74 -2.25 20.76
N LYS A 450 0.95 -2.80 19.57
CA LYS A 450 0.81 -4.22 19.27
C LYS A 450 2.18 -4.75 18.86
N ILE A 451 2.68 -5.78 19.54
CA ILE A 451 3.88 -6.52 19.13
C ILE A 451 3.49 -7.94 18.76
N SER A 452 3.88 -8.37 17.56
CA SER A 452 3.57 -9.71 17.06
C SER A 452 4.76 -10.36 16.36
N GLY A 453 4.83 -11.69 16.43
CA GLY A 453 5.85 -12.49 15.74
C GLY A 453 5.63 -13.99 15.96
N HIS A 454 6.53 -14.82 15.42
CA HIS A 454 6.46 -16.27 15.63
C HIS A 454 6.64 -16.62 17.12
N GLY A 455 5.91 -17.63 17.60
CA GLY A 455 5.97 -18.06 19.01
C GLY A 455 7.35 -18.43 19.57
N LYS A 456 8.32 -18.79 18.73
CA LYS A 456 9.71 -19.02 19.15
C LYS A 456 10.40 -17.76 19.69
N PHE A 457 9.85 -16.57 19.42
CA PHE A 457 10.37 -15.28 19.88
C PHE A 457 9.59 -14.71 21.07
N LYS A 458 8.75 -15.52 21.72
CA LYS A 458 7.90 -15.10 22.85
C LYS A 458 8.66 -14.28 23.89
N GLU A 459 9.82 -14.78 24.33
CA GLU A 459 10.62 -14.14 25.39
C GLU A 459 11.09 -12.73 24.97
N TYR A 460 11.50 -12.56 23.70
CA TYR A 460 11.89 -11.25 23.17
C TYR A 460 10.69 -10.31 23.08
N ILE A 461 9.54 -10.80 22.62
CA ILE A 461 8.30 -10.01 22.54
C ILE A 461 7.86 -9.55 23.93
N GLU A 462 7.93 -10.41 24.94
CA GLU A 462 7.63 -10.08 26.34
C GLU A 462 8.55 -8.98 26.88
N VAL A 463 9.85 -9.04 26.59
CA VAL A 463 10.78 -7.97 27.02
C VAL A 463 10.51 -6.66 26.27
N MET A 464 10.29 -6.72 24.96
CA MET A 464 10.00 -5.54 24.14
C MET A 464 8.72 -4.84 24.61
N ILE A 465 7.63 -5.59 24.82
CA ILE A 465 6.35 -5.02 25.22
C ILE A 465 6.39 -4.47 26.65
N ASN A 466 7.10 -5.12 27.57
CA ASN A 466 7.20 -4.66 28.96
C ASN A 466 8.18 -3.49 29.15
N SER A 467 9.10 -3.30 28.21
CA SER A 467 10.08 -2.19 28.25
C SER A 467 9.63 -0.93 27.50
N ILE A 468 8.50 -1.02 26.78
CA ILE A 468 7.97 0.12 26.02
C ILE A 468 7.49 1.21 26.95
N ARG A 469 7.85 2.45 26.61
CA ARG A 469 7.53 3.63 27.41
C ARG A 469 7.30 4.83 26.51
N ASN A 470 6.26 5.58 26.81
CA ASN A 470 6.01 6.86 26.17
C ASN A 470 7.08 7.87 26.62
N LEU A 471 7.68 8.54 25.66
CA LEU A 471 8.58 9.66 25.93
C LEU A 471 7.72 10.88 26.17
N LEU A 472 7.91 11.52 27.33
CA LEU A 472 7.26 12.78 27.60
C LEU A 472 7.75 13.80 26.58
N VAL A 473 6.81 14.43 25.87
CA VAL A 473 7.09 15.66 25.15
C VAL A 473 7.50 16.67 26.21
N SER A 474 8.78 17.06 26.23
CA SER A 474 9.19 18.20 27.06
C SER A 474 8.34 19.40 26.61
N PRO A 475 7.58 20.02 27.53
CA PRO A 475 6.64 21.07 27.20
C PRO A 475 7.30 22.29 26.56
#